data_AF-A0A8S9P8W6-F1
#
_entry.id   AF-A0A8S9P8W6-F1
#
_cell.length_a   1.000
_cell.length_b   1.000
_cell.length_c   1.000
_cell.angle_alpha   90.00
_cell.angle_beta   90.00
_cell.angle_gamma   90.00
#
_symmetry.space_group_name_H-M   'P 1'
#
loop_
_entity.id
_entity.type
_entity.pdbx_description
1 polymer ?
#
loop_
_entity_poly.entity_id
_entity_poly.type
_entity_poly.pdbx_seq_one_letter_code
_entity_poly.pdbx_strand_id
1 'polypeptide(L)'
;MSRTRRKLKRAALMLNLFTLPRLPWVSAGEDKVELSAAELESLRSELSELAEREAYLKAQLEHVDEVLRSARLSGYLFIPSLCLVNHFQVDDWLPRFVVLQGPCLFFYFLSTDLSPQDSTLVPDIVEVGTLSSYTREFDESHHCFYILTRQGLRVECSSTSKTQVNSWLSGLRHDCRSEQEKRLQNGSTKAPK
;
A
#
# COMPACT_ATOMS: atom_id res chain seq x y z
N MET A 1 27.84 3.88 10.82
CA MET A 1 27.92 3.71 9.34
C MET A 1 27.36 2.34 8.85
N SER A 2 26.18 1.89 9.29
CA SER A 2 25.73 0.49 9.08
C SER A 2 24.37 0.33 8.34
N ARG A 3 23.60 1.41 8.13
CA ARG A 3 22.22 1.32 7.60
C ARG A 3 22.13 1.45 6.06
N THR A 4 23.04 2.20 5.44
CA THR A 4 23.09 2.40 3.98
C THR A 4 23.46 1.11 3.23
N ARG A 5 24.22 0.22 3.86
CA ARG A 5 24.67 -1.06 3.27
C ARG A 5 23.54 -2.08 3.08
N ARG A 6 22.45 -2.00 3.88
CA ARG A 6 21.31 -2.93 3.81
C ARG A 6 20.32 -2.59 2.68
N LYS A 7 20.15 -1.30 2.34
CA LYS A 7 19.28 -0.86 1.23
C LYS A 7 19.89 -1.17 -0.14
N LEU A 8 21.20 -1.01 -0.29
CA LEU A 8 21.95 -1.36 -1.51
C LEU A 8 21.85 -2.85 -1.87
N LYS A 9 21.82 -3.74 -0.86
CA LYS A 9 21.68 -5.19 -1.10
C LYS A 9 20.34 -5.59 -1.70
N ARG A 10 19.25 -4.83 -1.45
CA ARG A 10 17.91 -5.13 -1.99
C ARG A 10 17.73 -4.63 -3.42
N ALA A 11 18.33 -3.49 -3.76
CA ALA A 11 18.36 -2.97 -5.14
C ALA A 11 19.24 -3.83 -6.06
N ALA A 12 20.36 -4.36 -5.55
CA ALA A 12 21.22 -5.27 -6.30
C ALA A 12 20.53 -6.61 -6.64
N LEU A 13 19.63 -7.10 -5.78
CA LEU A 13 18.85 -8.33 -6.05
C LEU A 13 17.79 -8.12 -7.13
N MET A 14 17.19 -6.93 -7.25
CA MET A 14 16.21 -6.61 -8.30
C MET A 14 16.86 -6.45 -9.69
N LEU A 15 18.15 -6.08 -9.75
CA LEU A 15 18.90 -6.01 -11.00
C LEU A 15 19.32 -7.39 -11.53
N ASN A 16 19.30 -8.43 -10.69
CA ASN A 16 19.55 -9.81 -11.11
C ASN A 16 18.34 -10.47 -11.80
N LEU A 17 17.17 -9.83 -11.81
CA LEU A 17 16.04 -10.26 -12.65
C LEU A 17 16.20 -9.84 -14.12
N PHE A 18 17.10 -8.88 -14.39
CA PHE A 18 17.44 -8.42 -15.74
C PHE A 18 18.79 -8.94 -16.23
N THR A 19 19.47 -9.78 -15.44
CA THR A 19 20.61 -10.55 -15.95
C THR A 19 20.07 -11.76 -16.70
N LEU A 20 19.55 -11.52 -17.90
CA LEU A 20 19.56 -12.54 -18.93
C LEU A 20 21.01 -13.06 -19.02
N PRO A 21 21.24 -14.38 -19.13
CA PRO A 21 22.55 -14.88 -19.51
C PRO A 21 22.99 -14.07 -20.73
N ARG A 22 24.11 -13.34 -20.61
CA ARG A 22 24.69 -12.61 -21.75
C ARG A 22 25.06 -13.66 -22.79
N LEU A 23 24.14 -13.93 -23.70
CA LEU A 23 24.46 -14.58 -24.96
C LEU A 23 25.52 -13.68 -25.62
N PRO A 24 26.67 -14.23 -26.05
CA PRO A 24 27.67 -13.44 -26.73
C PRO A 24 26.98 -12.81 -27.94
N TRP A 25 27.04 -11.49 -28.04
CA TRP A 25 26.57 -10.76 -29.20
C TRP A 25 27.53 -11.12 -30.35
N VAL A 26 27.20 -12.19 -31.08
CA VAL A 26 27.95 -12.63 -32.25
C VAL A 26 27.81 -11.53 -33.30
N SER A 27 28.95 -10.95 -33.70
CA SER A 27 28.99 -10.00 -34.81
C SER A 27 28.53 -10.73 -36.08
N ALA A 28 27.86 -10.00 -36.96
CA ALA A 28 27.33 -10.49 -38.23
C ALA A 28 28.45 -11.01 -39.16
N GLY A 29 28.92 -12.22 -38.90
CA GLY A 29 29.33 -13.21 -39.91
C GLY A 29 28.26 -14.29 -39.93
N GLU A 30 28.06 -14.95 -41.07
CA GLU A 30 27.05 -16.00 -41.29
C GLU A 30 27.29 -17.28 -40.46
N ASP A 31 27.41 -17.17 -39.14
CA ASP A 31 27.26 -18.31 -38.24
C ASP A 31 25.76 -18.52 -38.04
N LYS A 32 25.18 -19.27 -38.97
CA LYS A 32 23.86 -19.87 -38.84
C LYS A 32 23.89 -20.78 -37.61
N VAL A 33 23.44 -20.25 -36.47
CA VAL A 33 23.27 -21.03 -35.24
C VAL A 33 22.18 -22.07 -35.51
N GLU A 34 22.58 -23.28 -35.88
CA GLU A 34 21.68 -24.42 -36.01
C GLU A 34 21.32 -24.92 -34.62
N LEU A 35 20.35 -24.25 -33.99
CA LEU A 35 19.73 -24.74 -32.77
C LEU A 35 19.05 -26.06 -33.08
N SER A 36 19.34 -27.07 -32.26
CA SER A 36 18.65 -28.35 -32.34
C SER A 36 17.16 -28.14 -32.08
N ALA A 37 16.31 -29.02 -32.65
CA ALA A 37 14.87 -28.95 -32.44
C ALA A 37 14.48 -28.96 -30.94
N ALA A 38 15.28 -29.63 -30.11
CA ALA A 38 15.11 -29.67 -28.66
C ALA A 38 15.41 -28.31 -27.99
N GLU A 39 16.44 -27.60 -28.42
CA GLU A 39 16.78 -26.28 -27.88
C GLU A 39 15.75 -25.22 -28.29
N LEU A 40 15.26 -25.26 -29.53
CA LEU A 40 14.18 -24.38 -29.97
C LEU A 40 12.89 -24.60 -29.19
N GLU A 41 12.52 -25.86 -28.94
CA GLU A 41 11.33 -26.17 -28.17
C GLU A 41 11.48 -25.79 -26.68
N SER A 42 12.69 -25.97 -26.12
CA SER A 42 13.01 -25.51 -24.76
C SER A 42 12.86 -23.98 -24.64
N LEU A 43 13.42 -23.21 -25.57
CA LEU A 43 13.31 -21.74 -25.57
C LEU A 43 11.87 -21.27 -25.77
N ARG A 44 11.07 -21.96 -26.59
CA ARG A 44 9.63 -21.67 -26.74
C ARG A 44 8.85 -21.91 -25.46
N SER A 45 9.15 -23.01 -24.76
CA SER A 45 8.55 -23.29 -23.46
C SER A 45 8.92 -22.22 -22.43
N GLU A 46 10.19 -21.82 -22.38
CA GLU A 46 10.65 -20.75 -21.48
C GLU A 46 9.99 -19.41 -21.82
N LEU A 47 9.87 -19.05 -23.10
CA LEU A 47 9.14 -17.86 -23.54
C LEU A 47 7.66 -17.91 -23.14
N SER A 48 7.02 -19.08 -23.22
CA SER A 48 5.62 -19.25 -22.80
C SER A 48 5.46 -19.02 -21.30
N GLU A 49 6.32 -19.64 -20.48
CA GLU A 49 6.31 -19.45 -19.02
C GLU A 49 6.55 -17.97 -18.65
N LEU A 50 7.51 -17.32 -19.31
CA LEU A 50 7.79 -15.90 -19.09
C LEU A 50 6.61 -15.02 -19.49
N ALA A 51 5.93 -15.30 -20.60
CA ALA A 51 4.76 -14.56 -21.04
C ALA A 51 3.58 -14.70 -20.06
N GLU A 52 3.33 -15.91 -19.53
CA GLU A 52 2.32 -16.13 -18.49
C GLU A 52 2.64 -15.36 -17.21
N ARG A 53 3.91 -15.41 -16.78
CA ARG A 53 4.39 -14.65 -15.61
C ARG A 53 4.26 -13.15 -15.81
N GLU A 54 4.55 -12.63 -16.99
CA GLU A 54 4.37 -11.22 -17.34
C GLU A 54 2.89 -10.82 -17.26
N ALA A 55 2.00 -11.59 -17.88
CA ALA A 55 0.57 -11.34 -17.86
C ALA A 55 0.02 -11.31 -16.43
N TYR A 56 0.47 -12.23 -15.58
CA TYR A 56 0.11 -12.28 -14.17
C TYR A 56 0.56 -11.02 -13.40
N LEU A 57 1.84 -10.61 -13.55
CA LEU A 57 2.35 -9.40 -12.90
C LEU A 57 1.67 -8.13 -13.41
N LYS A 58 1.31 -8.09 -14.69
CA LYS A 58 0.56 -6.97 -15.27
C LYS A 58 -0.84 -6.87 -14.66
N ALA A 59 -1.56 -7.98 -14.53
CA ALA A 59 -2.86 -8.00 -13.88
C ALA A 59 -2.78 -7.54 -12.41
N GLN A 60 -1.73 -7.92 -11.68
CA GLN A 60 -1.48 -7.43 -10.32
C GLN A 60 -1.28 -5.91 -10.28
N LEU A 61 -0.52 -5.36 -11.22
CA LEU A 61 -0.26 -3.93 -11.30
C LEU A 61 -1.53 -3.14 -11.63
N GLU A 62 -2.33 -3.65 -12.59
CA GLU A 62 -3.63 -3.08 -12.96
C GLU A 62 -4.60 -3.06 -11.76
N HIS A 63 -4.58 -4.10 -10.93
CA HIS A 63 -5.37 -4.13 -9.71
C HIS A 63 -4.97 -3.01 -8.72
N VAL A 64 -3.68 -2.85 -8.44
CA VAL A 64 -3.19 -1.79 -7.54
C VAL A 64 -3.53 -0.41 -8.10
N ASP A 65 -3.32 -0.21 -9.40
CA ASP A 65 -3.61 1.04 -10.09
C ASP A 65 -5.10 1.41 -10.02
N GLU A 66 -6.01 0.43 -10.17
CA GLU A 66 -7.45 0.66 -10.02
C GLU A 66 -7.85 1.02 -8.58
N VAL A 67 -7.23 0.38 -7.57
CA VAL A 67 -7.42 0.75 -6.17
C VAL A 67 -7.01 2.21 -5.94
N LEU A 68 -5.86 2.64 -6.48
CA LEU A 68 -5.40 4.02 -6.35
C LEU A 68 -6.28 5.02 -7.09
N ARG A 69 -6.76 4.67 -8.28
CA ARG A 69 -7.66 5.51 -9.10
C ARG A 69 -9.00 5.74 -8.43
N SER A 70 -9.55 4.71 -7.78
CA SER A 70 -10.85 4.76 -7.09
C SER A 70 -10.77 5.28 -5.65
N ALA A 71 -9.56 5.45 -5.11
CA ALA A 71 -9.36 5.97 -3.77
C ALA A 71 -9.70 7.47 -3.69
N ARG A 72 -10.45 7.86 -2.66
CA ARG A 72 -10.70 9.28 -2.35
C ARG A 72 -9.47 9.92 -1.71
N LEU A 73 -8.77 9.17 -0.86
CA LEU A 73 -7.50 9.55 -0.27
C LEU A 73 -6.57 8.34 -0.26
N SER A 74 -5.32 8.53 -0.62
CA SER A 74 -4.29 7.51 -0.50
C SER A 74 -2.96 8.16 -0.14
N GLY A 75 -2.16 7.51 0.71
CA GLY A 75 -0.83 8.00 1.01
C GLY A 75 -0.17 7.31 2.19
N TYR A 76 1.12 7.56 2.36
CA TYR A 76 1.85 7.06 3.52
C TYR A 76 1.51 7.90 4.75
N LEU A 77 1.20 7.20 5.84
CA LEU A 77 1.07 7.72 7.20
C LEU A 77 1.98 6.90 8.11
N PHE A 78 2.56 7.55 9.10
CA PHE A 78 3.25 6.84 10.17
C PHE A 78 2.23 6.36 11.18
N ILE A 79 2.25 5.06 11.49
CA ILE A 79 1.35 4.41 12.45
C ILE A 79 2.23 3.66 13.46
N PRO A 80 1.92 3.71 14.78
CA PRO A 80 2.64 2.93 15.77
C PRO A 80 2.57 1.44 15.45
N SER A 81 3.70 0.73 15.54
CA SER A 81 3.76 -0.71 15.26
C SER A 81 2.77 -1.52 16.11
N LEU A 82 2.49 -1.06 17.34
CA LEU A 82 1.56 -1.69 18.28
C LEU A 82 0.09 -1.63 17.83
N CYS A 83 -0.29 -0.63 17.02
CA CYS A 83 -1.68 -0.51 16.54
C CYS A 83 -2.06 -1.58 15.51
N LEU A 84 -1.08 -2.25 14.88
CA LEU A 84 -1.30 -3.15 13.76
C LEU A 84 -0.63 -4.53 13.93
N VAL A 85 0.36 -4.67 14.82
CA VAL A 85 1.12 -5.91 15.01
C VAL A 85 1.35 -6.15 16.51
N ASN A 86 0.79 -7.24 17.06
CA ASN A 86 0.92 -7.64 18.47
C ASN A 86 2.34 -8.08 18.91
N HIS A 87 3.35 -7.86 18.07
CA HIS A 87 4.71 -8.32 18.30
C HIS A 87 5.66 -7.23 17.85
N PHE A 88 6.05 -6.32 18.74
CA PHE A 88 7.39 -5.74 18.92
C PHE A 88 7.27 -4.62 19.96
N GLN A 89 7.96 -4.75 21.09
CA GLN A 89 8.00 -3.80 22.22
C GLN A 89 8.74 -2.48 21.91
N VAL A 90 8.96 -2.16 20.64
CA VAL A 90 9.62 -0.92 20.24
C VAL A 90 8.54 0.02 19.72
N ASP A 91 8.47 1.21 20.32
CA ASP A 91 7.53 2.28 19.96
C ASP A 91 7.92 2.94 18.61
N ASP A 92 8.09 2.10 17.59
CA ASP A 92 8.48 2.51 16.25
C ASP A 92 7.23 2.91 15.48
N TRP A 93 7.12 4.21 15.21
CA TRP A 93 6.24 4.76 14.19
C TRP A 93 6.74 4.33 12.81
N LEU A 94 5.98 3.48 12.13
CA LEU A 94 6.34 2.91 10.83
C LEU A 94 5.45 3.47 9.73
N PRO A 95 6.02 3.76 8.54
CA PRO A 95 5.21 4.15 7.40
C PRO A 95 4.32 2.98 6.98
N ARG A 96 3.04 3.29 6.78
CA ARG A 96 2.00 2.41 6.26
C ARG A 96 1.30 3.13 5.14
N PHE A 97 1.00 2.41 4.07
CA PHE A 97 0.25 2.99 2.97
C PHE A 97 -1.24 2.83 3.28
N VAL A 98 -1.93 3.96 3.43
CA VAL A 98 -3.33 3.99 3.84
C VAL A 98 -4.17 4.44 2.66
N VAL A 99 -5.27 3.73 2.41
CA VAL A 99 -6.18 3.99 1.30
C VAL A 99 -7.61 4.10 1.83
N LEU A 100 -8.26 5.21 1.52
CA LEU A 100 -9.69 5.42 1.77
C LEU A 100 -10.43 5.25 0.45
N GLN A 101 -11.14 4.13 0.33
CA GLN A 101 -11.86 3.74 -0.88
C GLN A 101 -13.30 3.40 -0.50
N GLY A 102 -14.26 4.14 -1.06
CA GLY A 102 -15.67 4.01 -0.68
C GLY A 102 -15.89 4.23 0.84
N PRO A 103 -16.54 3.29 1.54
CA PRO A 103 -16.75 3.33 2.98
C PRO A 103 -15.66 2.58 3.78
N CYS A 104 -14.52 2.24 3.17
CA CYS A 104 -13.49 1.42 3.80
C CYS A 104 -12.15 2.16 3.87
N LEU A 105 -11.49 2.06 5.01
CA LEU A 105 -10.11 2.46 5.22
C LEU A 105 -9.24 1.20 5.25
N PHE A 106 -8.28 1.11 4.35
CA PHE A 106 -7.38 -0.03 4.21
C PHE A 106 -5.95 0.35 4.61
N PHE A 107 -5.30 -0.53 5.35
CA PHE A 107 -3.92 -0.35 5.82
C PHE A 107 -3.02 -1.38 5.15
N TYR A 108 -2.11 -0.92 4.30
CA TYR A 108 -1.12 -1.76 3.62
C TYR A 108 0.26 -1.55 4.25
N PHE A 109 1.12 -2.57 4.16
CA PHE A 109 2.50 -2.44 4.59
C PHE A 109 3.29 -1.59 3.59
N LEU A 110 3.05 -1.78 2.29
CA LEU A 110 3.58 -1.00 1.16
C LEU A 110 2.47 -0.67 0.16
N SER A 111 2.69 0.36 -0.66
CA SER A 111 1.76 0.75 -1.73
C SER A 111 1.62 -0.26 -2.87
N THR A 112 2.48 -1.28 -2.93
CA THR A 112 2.47 -2.33 -3.95
C THR A 112 1.91 -3.65 -3.42
N ASP A 113 1.48 -3.69 -2.16
CA ASP A 113 0.87 -4.89 -1.60
C ASP A 113 -0.51 -5.12 -2.22
N LEU A 114 -0.80 -6.36 -2.57
CA LEU A 114 -2.07 -6.73 -3.20
C LEU A 114 -3.20 -6.89 -2.19
N SER A 115 -2.85 -7.06 -0.91
CA SER A 115 -3.81 -7.29 0.17
C SER A 115 -3.49 -6.38 1.35
N PRO A 116 -4.50 -5.71 1.92
CA PRO A 116 -4.31 -4.94 3.13
C PRO A 116 -3.96 -5.85 4.31
N GLN A 117 -3.22 -5.31 5.27
CA GLN A 117 -2.95 -5.93 6.57
C GLN A 117 -4.17 -5.85 7.48
N ASP A 118 -4.89 -4.72 7.40
CA ASP A 118 -6.10 -4.48 8.18
C ASP A 118 -7.04 -3.54 7.41
N SER A 119 -8.32 -3.57 7.78
CA SER A 119 -9.36 -2.72 7.23
C SER A 119 -10.33 -2.24 8.29
N THR A 120 -10.76 -0.99 8.18
CA THR A 120 -11.77 -0.40 9.07
C THR A 120 -12.89 0.21 8.24
N LEU A 121 -14.13 -0.13 8.56
CA LEU A 121 -15.29 0.48 7.94
C LEU A 121 -15.51 1.89 8.52
N VAL A 122 -15.69 2.88 7.65
CA VAL A 122 -16.02 4.26 8.04
C VAL A 122 -17.24 4.33 8.97
N PRO A 123 -18.32 3.56 8.76
CA PRO A 123 -19.46 3.54 9.67
C PRO A 123 -19.18 3.00 11.08
N ASP A 124 -18.03 2.36 11.30
CA ASP A 124 -17.54 1.90 12.59
C ASP A 124 -16.62 2.91 13.27
N ILE A 125 -16.18 3.96 12.56
CA ILE A 125 -15.44 5.08 13.14
C ILE A 125 -16.43 5.93 13.93
N VAL A 126 -16.15 6.09 15.23
CA VAL A 126 -16.98 6.91 16.14
C VAL A 126 -16.40 8.30 16.34
N GLU A 127 -15.08 8.45 16.25
CA GLU A 127 -14.41 9.74 16.46
C GLU A 127 -13.15 9.85 15.61
N VAL A 128 -12.91 11.06 15.11
CA VAL A 128 -11.69 11.44 14.40
C VAL A 128 -11.17 12.77 14.97
N GLY A 129 -10.06 12.70 15.70
CA GLY A 129 -9.53 13.83 16.47
C GLY A 129 -8.08 14.16 16.13
N THR A 130 -7.68 15.39 16.46
CA THR A 130 -6.28 15.85 16.34
C THR A 130 -5.50 15.51 17.61
N LEU A 131 -4.20 15.24 17.47
CA LEU A 131 -3.28 15.06 18.59
C LEU A 131 -2.21 16.15 18.59
N SER A 132 -1.56 16.33 19.74
CA SER A 132 -0.38 17.19 19.84
C SER A 132 0.66 16.78 18.81
N SER A 133 1.16 17.75 18.05
CA SER A 133 2.30 17.51 17.19
C SER A 133 3.54 17.24 18.05
N TYR A 134 4.42 16.37 17.59
CA TYR A 134 5.68 16.09 18.27
C TYR A 134 6.84 16.24 17.28
N THR A 135 8.03 16.48 17.79
CA THR A 135 9.24 16.59 16.98
C THR A 135 10.03 15.30 17.11
N ARG A 136 10.42 14.69 15.97
CA ARG A 136 11.31 13.51 15.96
C ARG A 136 12.77 13.95 15.76
N GLU A 137 13.69 12.99 15.82
CA GLU A 137 15.09 13.16 15.40
C GLU A 137 15.19 14.03 14.14
N PHE A 138 16.17 14.92 14.09
CA PHE A 138 16.40 15.90 13.02
C PHE A 138 15.41 17.08 12.92
N ASP A 139 14.69 17.39 14.00
CA ASP A 139 13.77 18.56 14.08
C ASP A 139 12.57 18.48 13.11
N GLU A 140 12.24 17.27 12.64
CA GLU A 140 11.06 17.05 11.81
C GLU A 140 9.80 17.09 12.68
N SER A 141 8.94 18.08 12.41
CA SER A 141 7.65 18.23 13.07
C SER A 141 6.63 17.23 12.50
N HIS A 142 6.11 16.34 13.34
CA HIS A 142 5.06 15.39 13.01
C HIS A 142 3.71 15.89 13.50
N HIS A 143 2.77 16.05 12.58
CA HIS A 143 1.38 16.35 12.86
C HIS A 143 0.62 15.04 13.06
N CYS A 144 -0.17 14.97 14.13
CA CYS A 144 -0.79 13.73 14.58
C CYS A 144 -2.30 13.85 14.62
N PHE A 145 -2.97 12.74 14.35
CA PHE A 145 -4.40 12.57 14.51
C PHE A 145 -4.71 11.14 14.92
N TYR A 146 -5.93 10.88 15.38
CA TYR A 146 -6.37 9.55 15.72
C TYR A 146 -7.75 9.25 15.15
N ILE A 147 -8.00 7.95 15.01
CA ILE A 147 -9.27 7.37 14.61
C ILE A 147 -9.68 6.42 15.73
N LEU A 148 -10.85 6.66 16.32
CA LEU A 148 -11.44 5.77 17.31
C LEU A 148 -12.58 4.98 16.66
N THR A 149 -12.53 3.67 16.80
CA THR A 149 -13.57 2.75 16.33
C THR A 149 -14.58 2.45 17.43
N ARG A 150 -15.77 1.97 17.04
CA ARG A 150 -16.83 1.55 17.96
C ARG A 150 -16.41 0.44 18.91
N GLN A 151 -15.45 -0.38 18.50
CA GLN A 151 -14.89 -1.48 19.29
C GLN A 151 -13.84 -0.99 20.31
N GLY A 152 -13.58 0.32 20.38
CA GLY A 152 -12.60 0.91 21.29
C GLY A 152 -11.15 0.87 20.78
N LEU A 153 -10.92 0.40 19.54
CA LEU A 153 -9.59 0.47 18.92
C LEU A 153 -9.30 1.92 18.52
N ARG A 154 -8.19 2.46 19.04
CA ARG A 154 -7.66 3.78 18.67
C ARG A 154 -6.44 3.62 17.80
N VAL A 155 -6.55 4.04 16.54
CA VAL A 155 -5.44 4.07 15.59
C VAL A 155 -4.87 5.48 15.57
N GLU A 156 -3.59 5.61 15.91
CA GLU A 156 -2.88 6.88 15.83
C GLU A 156 -2.11 6.98 14.52
N CYS A 157 -2.16 8.15 13.90
CA CYS A 157 -1.58 8.42 12.61
C CYS A 157 -0.78 9.72 12.69
N SER A 158 0.40 9.75 12.06
CA SER A 158 1.19 10.97 11.94
C SER A 158 1.77 11.17 10.54
N SER A 159 2.06 12.43 10.23
CA SER A 159 2.75 12.84 9.00
C SER A 159 3.56 14.10 9.23
N THR A 160 4.65 14.25 8.48
CA THR A 160 5.45 15.48 8.44
C THR A 160 4.74 16.63 7.69
N SER A 161 3.64 16.33 6.98
CA SER A 161 2.87 17.31 6.22
C SER A 161 1.55 17.65 6.92
N LYS A 162 1.44 18.89 7.42
CA LYS A 162 0.20 19.40 8.02
C LYS A 162 -0.97 19.37 7.05
N THR A 163 -0.72 19.68 5.78
CA THR A 163 -1.76 19.67 4.74
C THR A 163 -2.28 18.26 4.50
N GLN A 164 -1.40 17.25 4.50
CA GLN A 164 -1.80 15.85 4.39
C GLN A 164 -2.70 15.45 5.56
N VAL A 165 -2.33 15.77 6.82
CA VAL A 165 -3.15 15.48 8.00
C VAL A 165 -4.51 16.17 7.92
N ASN A 166 -4.54 17.45 7.51
CA ASN A 166 -5.79 18.19 7.37
C ASN A 166 -6.70 17.58 6.29
N SER A 167 -6.14 17.10 5.18
CA SER A 167 -6.90 16.39 4.14
C SER A 167 -7.52 15.10 4.68
N TRP A 168 -6.75 14.30 5.42
CA TRP A 168 -7.24 13.07 6.08
C TRP A 168 -8.36 13.35 7.09
N LEU A 169 -8.16 14.33 7.98
CA LEU A 169 -9.17 14.73 8.96
C LEU A 169 -10.46 15.21 8.28
N SER A 170 -10.34 16.03 7.25
CA SER A 170 -11.49 16.59 6.53
C SER A 170 -12.26 15.50 5.78
N GLY A 171 -11.54 14.61 5.07
CA GLY A 171 -12.13 13.48 4.36
C GLY A 171 -12.87 12.54 5.29
N LEU A 172 -12.19 12.03 6.33
CA LEU A 172 -12.80 11.08 7.25
C LEU A 172 -14.01 11.65 7.99
N ARG A 173 -13.94 12.91 8.45
CA ARG A 173 -15.07 13.56 9.12
C ARG A 173 -16.26 13.76 8.19
N HIS A 174 -16.00 14.12 6.92
CA HIS A 174 -17.04 14.25 5.92
C HIS A 174 -17.76 12.91 5.68
N ASP A 175 -17.00 11.82 5.57
CA ASP A 175 -17.57 10.50 5.31
C ASP A 175 -18.34 9.95 6.51
N CYS A 176 -17.82 10.11 7.73
CA CYS A 176 -18.50 9.71 8.96
C CYS A 176 -19.87 10.39 9.08
N ARG A 177 -19.95 11.70 8.78
CA ARG A 177 -21.22 12.45 8.77
C ARG A 177 -22.17 11.95 7.68
N SER A 178 -21.67 11.75 6.46
CA SER A 178 -22.48 11.28 5.33
C SER A 178 -23.10 9.91 5.60
N GLU A 179 -22.35 9.00 6.22
CA GLU A 179 -22.85 7.67 6.60
C GLU A 179 -23.89 7.71 7.73
N GLN A 180 -23.73 8.64 8.67
CA GLN A 180 -24.71 8.85 9.73
C GLN A 180 -26.04 9.39 9.19
N GLU A 181 -25.99 10.33 8.24
CA GLU A 181 -27.18 10.87 7.56
C GLU A 181 -27.94 9.80 6.78
N LYS A 182 -27.23 8.94 6.02
CA LYS A 182 -27.84 7.80 5.31
C LYS A 182 -28.56 6.84 6.27
N ARG A 183 -27.96 6.56 7.44
CA ARG A 183 -28.58 5.71 8.47
C ARG A 183 -29.87 6.32 9.03
N LEU A 184 -29.88 7.63 9.29
CA LEU A 184 -31.06 8.33 9.81
C LEU A 184 -32.21 8.34 8.79
N GLN A 185 -31.91 8.55 7.51
CA GLN A 185 -32.90 8.52 6.43
C GLN A 185 -33.52 7.12 6.26
N ASN A 186 -32.70 6.06 6.29
CA ASN A 186 -33.16 4.68 6.16
C ASN A 186 -33.92 4.16 7.39
N GLY A 187 -33.62 4.69 8.58
CA GLY A 187 -34.36 4.38 9.81
C GLY A 187 -35.76 4.99 9.85
N SER A 188 -35.93 6.17 9.27
CA SER A 188 -37.22 6.87 9.19
C SER A 188 -38.24 6.17 8.28
N THR A 189 -37.78 5.39 7.29
CA THR A 189 -38.64 4.66 6.36
C THR A 189 -39.21 3.33 6.92
N LYS A 190 -38.81 2.91 8.13
CA LYS A 190 -39.14 1.59 8.71
C LYS A 190 -40.01 1.63 9.98
N ALA A 191 -40.78 2.69 10.24
CA ALA A 191 -41.78 2.68 11.30
C ALA A 191 -43.10 2.06 10.77
N PRO A 192 -43.54 0.87 11.23
CA PRO A 192 -44.89 0.38 10.93
C PRO A 192 -45.91 1.11 11.80
N LYS A 193 -47.07 1.40 11.21
CA LYS A 193 -48.30 1.80 11.92
C LYS A 193 -48.86 0.65 12.74
#